data_AF-A0A2V6A5G6-F1
#
_entry.id   AF-A0A2V6A5G6-F1
#
_cell.length_a   1.000
_cell.length_b   1.000
_cell.length_c   1.000
_cell.angle_alpha   90.00
_cell.angle_beta   90.00
_cell.angle_gamma   90.00
#
_symmetry.space_group_name_H-M   'P 1'
#
loop_
_entity.id
_entity.type
_entity.pdbx_description
1 polymer ?
#
loop_
_entity_poly.entity_id
_entity_poly.type
_entity_poly.pdbx_seq_one_letter_code
_entity_poly.pdbx_strand_id
1 'polypeptide(L)'
;MAYLLNNGRPVLASPISSGRYGHLTKTGVFEILEKEQAHYSSMYGKIVDARGNTTVADADADMPVPRGGKFVPAPMHYFMRFSGADGMHAGILPGYPASHGCVRMPQEYAIAFFNSVSVGTPVTVIGRTPTSRYWSQAGSRFPRGRDRFADPRLAPPPPYWGR
;
A
#
# COMPACT_ATOMS: atom_id res chain seq x y z
N MET A 1 9.12 -5.28 9.45
CA MET A 1 9.42 -6.64 8.95
C MET A 1 8.22 -7.53 9.21
N ALA A 2 8.04 -8.58 8.42
CA ALA A 2 7.12 -9.68 8.70
C ALA A 2 7.91 -10.96 8.95
N TYR A 3 7.46 -11.79 9.89
CA TYR A 3 8.07 -13.07 10.21
C TYR A 3 7.02 -14.18 10.11
N LEU A 4 7.36 -15.27 9.42
CA LEU A 4 6.58 -16.49 9.44
C LEU A 4 7.15 -17.38 10.55
N LEU A 5 6.31 -17.78 11.48
CA LEU A 5 6.71 -18.62 12.61
C LEU A 5 6.16 -20.04 12.43
N ASN A 6 7.00 -21.04 12.64
CA ASN A 6 6.59 -22.44 12.80
C ASN A 6 7.01 -22.91 14.19
N ASN A 7 6.04 -23.35 15.01
CA ASN A 7 6.27 -23.74 16.41
C ASN A 7 7.06 -22.68 17.21
N GLY A 8 6.73 -21.39 17.01
CA GLY A 8 7.38 -20.26 17.67
C GLY A 8 8.76 -19.87 17.14
N ARG A 9 9.29 -20.57 16.12
CA ARG A 9 10.60 -20.26 15.51
C ARG A 9 10.41 -19.57 14.16
N PRO A 10 11.15 -18.48 13.87
CA PRO A 10 11.08 -17.83 12.57
C PRO A 10 11.68 -18.74 11.49
N VAL A 11 10.89 -19.06 10.48
CA VAL A 11 11.30 -19.84 9.30
C VAL A 11 11.46 -18.97 8.06
N LEU A 12 10.86 -17.79 8.05
CA LEU A 12 10.96 -16.80 6.98
C LEU A 12 10.87 -15.39 7.54
N ALA A 13 11.60 -14.46 6.95
CA ALA A 13 11.53 -13.04 7.26
C ALA A 13 11.44 -12.24 5.95
N SER A 14 10.55 -11.26 5.91
CA SER A 14 10.36 -10.38 4.76
C SER A 14 10.45 -8.91 5.17
N PRO A 15 11.08 -8.05 4.35
CA PRO A 15 10.82 -6.62 4.44
C PRO A 15 9.34 -6.34 4.14
N ILE A 16 8.83 -5.23 4.67
CA ILE A 16 7.45 -4.80 4.44
C ILE A 16 7.34 -3.30 4.22
N SER A 17 6.24 -2.88 3.59
CA SER A 17 5.73 -1.51 3.66
C SER A 17 4.30 -1.54 4.22
N SER A 18 4.10 -0.89 5.36
CA SER A 18 2.82 -0.83 6.07
C SER A 18 2.00 0.42 5.71
N GLY A 19 0.86 0.57 6.38
CA GLY A 19 -0.04 1.71 6.28
C GLY A 19 0.64 3.04 6.63
N ARG A 20 0.42 4.05 5.78
CA ARG A 20 0.92 5.42 5.99
C ARG A 20 0.07 6.19 7.01
N TYR A 21 0.54 7.36 7.43
CA TYR A 21 -0.26 8.25 8.28
C TYR A 21 -1.62 8.57 7.64
N GLY A 22 -2.70 8.51 8.42
CA GLY A 22 -4.08 8.61 7.93
C GLY A 22 -4.69 7.28 7.48
N HIS A 23 -3.87 6.26 7.18
CA HIS A 23 -4.31 4.92 6.76
C HIS A 23 -3.44 3.85 7.41
N LEU A 24 -3.46 3.84 8.75
CA LEU A 24 -2.58 2.99 9.54
C LEU A 24 -2.97 1.52 9.43
N THR A 25 -1.98 0.63 9.33
CA THR A 25 -2.22 -0.80 9.54
C THR A 25 -2.65 -1.01 10.99
N LYS A 26 -3.80 -1.67 11.19
CA LYS A 26 -4.32 -1.97 12.52
C LYS A 26 -3.37 -2.89 13.29
N THR A 27 -2.98 -2.48 14.50
CA THR A 27 -2.19 -3.31 15.43
C THR A 27 -3.09 -4.19 16.28
N GLY A 28 -2.61 -5.37 16.65
CA GLY A 28 -3.37 -6.32 17.48
C GLY A 28 -3.05 -7.77 17.16
N VAL A 29 -3.87 -8.65 17.72
CA VAL A 29 -3.86 -10.08 17.42
C VAL A 29 -5.07 -10.37 16.54
N PHE A 30 -4.82 -11.08 15.45
CA PHE A 30 -5.76 -11.42 14.39
C PHE A 30 -5.52 -12.86 13.95
N GLU A 31 -6.26 -13.27 12.93
CA GLU A 31 -6.05 -14.50 12.19
C GLU A 31 -6.23 -14.25 10.70
N ILE A 32 -5.73 -15.14 9.85
CA ILE A 32 -6.01 -15.10 8.42
C ILE A 32 -7.49 -15.42 8.19
N LEU A 33 -8.25 -14.47 7.67
CA LEU A 33 -9.68 -14.59 7.41
C LEU A 33 -9.95 -15.15 6.01
N GLU A 34 -9.13 -14.77 5.05
CA GLU A 34 -9.34 -15.07 3.63
C GLU A 34 -8.00 -15.11 2.90
N LYS A 35 -7.94 -15.90 1.83
CA LYS A 35 -6.80 -16.00 0.93
C LYS A 35 -7.27 -15.95 -0.52
N GLU A 36 -6.71 -15.03 -1.30
CA GLU A 36 -7.00 -14.89 -2.72
C GLU A 36 -5.73 -14.62 -3.53
N GLN A 37 -5.48 -15.41 -4.56
CA GLN A 37 -4.26 -15.24 -5.38
C GLN A 37 -4.31 -13.97 -6.24
N ALA A 38 -5.49 -13.62 -6.76
CA ALA A 38 -5.71 -12.52 -7.68
C ALA A 38 -6.74 -11.52 -7.12
N HIS A 39 -6.45 -10.94 -5.95
CA HIS A 39 -7.31 -9.94 -5.33
C HIS A 39 -7.18 -8.57 -5.99
N TYR A 40 -8.27 -7.83 -6.06
CA TYR A 40 -8.32 -6.44 -6.51
C TYR A 40 -9.02 -5.59 -5.46
N SER A 41 -8.43 -4.45 -5.11
CA SER A 41 -9.02 -3.56 -4.11
C SER A 41 -10.30 -2.91 -4.62
N SER A 42 -11.36 -2.98 -3.82
CA SER A 42 -12.63 -2.30 -4.12
C SER A 42 -12.61 -0.79 -3.81
N MET A 43 -11.65 -0.34 -2.99
CA MET A 43 -11.58 1.04 -2.50
C MET A 43 -10.38 1.82 -3.03
N TYR A 44 -9.31 1.14 -3.44
CA TYR A 44 -8.05 1.79 -3.82
C TYR A 44 -7.58 1.35 -5.21
N GLY A 45 -6.97 2.27 -5.94
CA GLY A 45 -6.58 2.01 -7.31
C GLY A 45 -5.82 3.17 -7.92
N LYS A 46 -5.98 3.29 -9.23
CA LYS A 46 -5.44 4.40 -10.01
C LYS A 46 -6.49 4.91 -10.98
N ILE A 47 -6.39 6.18 -11.33
CA ILE A 47 -7.19 6.76 -12.42
C ILE A 47 -6.29 6.84 -13.66
N VAL A 48 -6.85 6.41 -14.79
CA VAL A 48 -6.21 6.50 -16.11
C VAL A 48 -7.02 7.40 -17.04
N ASP A 49 -6.36 8.04 -18.00
CA ASP A 49 -7.02 8.79 -19.07
C ASP A 49 -7.58 7.86 -20.17
N ALA A 50 -8.22 8.44 -21.20
CA ALA A 50 -8.78 7.72 -22.34
C ALA A 50 -7.72 6.94 -23.16
N ARG A 51 -6.44 7.26 -23.00
CA ARG A 51 -5.31 6.60 -23.67
C ARG A 51 -4.65 5.53 -22.78
N GLY A 52 -5.13 5.36 -21.54
CA GLY A 52 -4.59 4.43 -20.56
C GLY A 52 -3.41 4.98 -19.75
N ASN A 53 -3.04 6.25 -19.91
CA ASN A 53 -1.98 6.85 -19.09
C ASN A 53 -2.48 7.09 -17.68
N THR A 54 -1.67 6.75 -16.68
CA THR A 54 -2.03 6.98 -15.27
C THR A 54 -1.98 8.47 -14.96
N THR A 55 -3.11 9.03 -14.56
CA THR A 55 -3.22 10.45 -14.16
C THR A 55 -3.21 10.60 -12.64
N VAL A 56 -3.75 9.62 -11.91
CA VAL A 56 -3.67 9.54 -10.44
C VAL A 56 -3.22 8.13 -10.08
N ALA A 57 -2.02 8.00 -9.51
CA ALA A 57 -1.43 6.69 -9.22
C ALA A 57 -1.94 6.04 -7.92
N ASP A 58 -2.53 6.83 -7.04
CA ASP A 58 -2.98 6.44 -5.69
C ASP A 58 -4.37 7.06 -5.46
N ALA A 59 -5.37 6.50 -6.13
CA ALA A 59 -6.73 7.01 -6.15
C ALA A 59 -7.64 6.21 -5.22
N ASP A 60 -8.52 6.92 -4.53
CA ASP A 60 -9.67 6.33 -3.83
C ASP A 60 -10.82 6.11 -4.83
N ALA A 61 -11.63 5.09 -4.59
CA ALA A 61 -12.72 4.70 -5.50
C ALA A 61 -13.84 5.75 -5.60
N ASP A 62 -13.93 6.67 -4.64
CA ASP A 62 -14.87 7.79 -4.61
C ASP A 62 -14.31 9.07 -5.28
N MET A 63 -13.03 9.10 -5.67
CA MET A 63 -12.46 10.24 -6.38
C MET A 63 -13.17 10.49 -7.72
N PRO A 64 -13.52 11.76 -8.04
CA PRO A 64 -14.09 12.10 -9.33
C PRO A 64 -13.14 11.74 -10.48
N VAL A 65 -13.63 10.95 -11.42
CA VAL A 65 -12.88 10.55 -12.62
C VAL A 65 -13.08 11.61 -13.71
N PRO A 66 -12.00 12.23 -14.24
CA PRO A 66 -12.11 13.19 -15.34
C PRO A 66 -12.82 12.59 -16.56
N ARG A 67 -13.46 13.43 -17.36
CA ARG A 67 -14.21 12.97 -18.55
C ARG A 67 -13.32 12.12 -19.46
N GLY A 68 -13.77 10.90 -19.77
CA GLY A 68 -13.05 9.93 -20.59
C GLY A 68 -11.97 9.13 -19.86
N GLY A 69 -11.74 9.41 -18.57
CA GLY A 69 -10.89 8.59 -17.71
C GLY A 69 -11.63 7.39 -17.12
N LYS A 70 -10.88 6.53 -16.42
CA LYS A 70 -11.39 5.35 -15.74
C LYS A 70 -10.65 5.08 -14.43
N PHE A 71 -11.37 4.68 -13.39
CA PHE A 71 -10.79 4.08 -12.19
C PHE A 71 -10.42 2.61 -12.45
N VAL A 72 -9.20 2.23 -12.09
CA VAL A 72 -8.65 0.88 -12.21
C VAL A 72 -8.25 0.40 -10.81
N PRO A 73 -8.93 -0.62 -10.27
CA PRO A 73 -8.58 -1.25 -8.99
C PRO A 73 -7.11 -1.64 -8.88
N ALA A 74 -6.52 -1.44 -7.71
CA ALA A 74 -5.15 -1.88 -7.44
C ALA A 74 -5.09 -3.41 -7.36
N PRO A 75 -4.22 -4.08 -8.14
CA PRO A 75 -3.99 -5.52 -7.99
C PRO A 75 -3.20 -5.80 -6.71
N MET A 76 -3.62 -6.82 -5.97
CA MET A 76 -3.07 -7.23 -4.68
C MET A 76 -2.78 -8.74 -4.70
N HIS A 77 -1.79 -9.15 -5.48
CA HIS A 77 -1.50 -10.57 -5.67
C HIS A 77 -1.11 -11.27 -4.36
N TYR A 78 -1.56 -12.53 -4.20
CA TYR A 78 -1.35 -13.35 -3.00
C TYR A 78 -1.87 -12.67 -1.73
N PHE A 79 -3.10 -12.16 -1.81
CA PHE A 79 -3.75 -11.47 -0.72
C PHE A 79 -4.13 -12.43 0.41
N MET A 80 -3.80 -12.02 1.62
CA MET A 80 -4.10 -12.73 2.87
C MET A 80 -4.75 -11.73 3.84
N ARG A 81 -6.08 -11.77 3.94
CA ARG A 81 -6.86 -10.85 4.79
C ARG A 81 -6.66 -11.18 6.26
N PHE A 82 -6.46 -10.18 7.11
CA PHE A 82 -6.42 -10.38 8.56
C PHE A 82 -7.27 -9.38 9.36
N SER A 83 -7.72 -8.26 8.78
CA SER A 83 -8.60 -7.33 9.50
C SER A 83 -9.45 -6.47 8.57
N GLY A 84 -10.77 -6.66 8.54
CA GLY A 84 -11.67 -5.85 7.70
C GLY A 84 -11.22 -5.84 6.24
N ALA A 85 -10.91 -4.67 5.69
CA ALA A 85 -10.35 -4.51 4.34
C ALA A 85 -8.84 -4.80 4.24
N ASP A 86 -8.12 -4.85 5.37
CA ASP A 86 -6.67 -4.98 5.43
C ASP A 86 -6.17 -6.42 5.36
N GLY A 87 -5.07 -6.59 4.62
CA GLY A 87 -4.38 -7.86 4.48
C GLY A 87 -2.91 -7.69 4.09
N MET A 88 -2.21 -8.81 3.99
CA MET A 88 -0.86 -8.92 3.46
C MET A 88 -0.90 -9.27 1.97
N HIS A 89 -0.05 -8.68 1.13
CA HIS A 89 0.02 -9.03 -0.29
C HIS A 89 1.34 -8.59 -0.96
N ALA A 90 1.56 -9.06 -2.18
CA ALA A 90 2.65 -8.61 -3.02
C ALA A 90 2.49 -7.14 -3.42
N GLY A 91 3.54 -6.34 -3.28
CA GLY A 91 3.54 -4.94 -3.73
C GLY A 91 4.91 -4.28 -3.67
N ILE A 92 4.99 -3.03 -4.14
CA ILE A 92 6.23 -2.24 -4.13
C ILE A 92 6.55 -1.79 -2.71
N LEU A 93 7.83 -1.90 -2.31
CA LEU A 93 8.34 -1.46 -1.01
C LEU A 93 9.25 -0.24 -1.19
N PRO A 94 8.75 0.98 -0.94
CA PRO A 94 9.55 2.20 -1.12
C PRO A 94 10.53 2.46 0.04
N GLY A 95 10.66 1.53 0.99
CA GLY A 95 11.49 1.68 2.19
C GLY A 95 10.82 2.42 3.35
N TYR A 96 9.58 2.88 3.17
CA TYR A 96 8.77 3.55 4.21
C TYR A 96 7.30 3.09 4.17
N PRO A 97 6.51 3.37 5.23
CA PRO A 97 5.07 3.09 5.24
C PRO A 97 4.33 3.93 4.19
N ALA A 98 3.65 3.26 3.26
CA ALA A 98 3.10 3.92 2.09
C ALA A 98 1.72 3.41 1.67
N SER A 99 1.19 2.35 2.29
CA SER A 99 -0.09 1.75 1.87
C SER A 99 -1.29 2.39 2.54
N HIS A 100 -2.49 1.99 2.10
CA HIS A 100 -3.76 2.36 2.70
C HIS A 100 -4.21 1.42 3.84
N GLY A 101 -3.27 0.76 4.52
CA GLY A 101 -3.54 -0.14 5.66
C GLY A 101 -2.99 -1.54 5.44
N CYS A 102 -3.03 -2.04 4.20
CA CYS A 102 -2.47 -3.34 3.83
C CYS A 102 -0.95 -3.42 4.03
N VAL A 103 -0.44 -4.61 4.32
CA VAL A 103 1.00 -4.85 4.49
C VAL A 103 1.56 -5.40 3.18
N ARG A 104 2.36 -4.59 2.49
CA ARG A 104 3.04 -4.98 1.26
C ARG A 104 4.33 -5.72 1.57
N MET A 105 4.59 -6.78 0.82
CA MET A 105 5.86 -7.50 0.80
C MET A 105 6.31 -7.78 -0.65
N PRO A 106 7.59 -8.10 -0.91
CA PRO A 106 8.02 -8.52 -2.23
C PRO A 106 7.28 -9.78 -2.68
N GLN A 107 7.15 -9.97 -3.98
CA GLN A 107 6.27 -10.98 -4.55
C GLN A 107 6.65 -12.41 -4.15
N GLU A 108 7.94 -12.72 -4.15
CA GLU A 108 8.48 -14.02 -3.74
C GLU A 108 8.13 -14.36 -2.29
N TYR A 109 8.16 -13.37 -1.40
CA TYR A 109 7.75 -13.56 -0.01
C TYR A 109 6.24 -13.65 0.12
N ALA A 110 5.47 -12.88 -0.64
CA ALA A 110 4.02 -13.00 -0.65
C ALA A 110 3.57 -14.42 -1.05
N ILE A 111 4.19 -14.99 -2.08
CA ILE A 111 3.98 -16.39 -2.51
C ILE A 111 4.32 -17.35 -1.38
N ALA A 112 5.49 -17.19 -0.76
CA ALA A 112 5.96 -18.09 0.30
C ALA A 112 5.01 -18.06 1.51
N PHE A 113 4.66 -16.86 2.01
CA PHE A 113 3.68 -16.72 3.09
C PHE A 113 2.33 -17.32 2.69
N PHE A 114 1.82 -16.98 1.51
CA PHE A 114 0.53 -17.48 1.02
C PHE A 114 0.49 -19.00 0.96
N ASN A 115 1.56 -19.67 0.52
CA ASN A 115 1.59 -21.13 0.45
C ASN A 115 1.79 -21.78 1.82
N SER A 116 2.38 -21.08 2.79
CA SER A 116 2.69 -21.64 4.11
C SER A 116 1.60 -21.42 5.17
N VAL A 117 0.66 -20.49 4.96
CA VAL A 117 -0.42 -20.20 5.91
C VAL A 117 -1.79 -20.68 5.41
N SER A 118 -2.69 -20.96 6.34
CA SER A 118 -4.10 -21.28 6.08
C SER A 118 -5.03 -20.26 6.71
N VAL A 119 -6.31 -20.23 6.30
CA VAL A 119 -7.35 -19.52 7.05
C VAL A 119 -7.35 -20.02 8.52
N GLY A 120 -7.44 -19.09 9.47
CA GLY A 120 -7.28 -19.34 10.91
C GLY A 120 -5.84 -19.27 11.41
N THR A 121 -4.83 -19.08 10.55
CA THR A 121 -3.44 -18.90 11.01
C THR A 121 -3.32 -17.60 11.81
N PRO A 122 -2.78 -17.61 13.04
CA PRO A 122 -2.64 -16.40 13.85
C PRO A 122 -1.72 -15.36 13.20
N VAL A 123 -2.12 -14.09 13.30
CA VAL A 123 -1.34 -12.93 12.85
C VAL A 123 -1.25 -11.92 13.97
N THR A 124 -0.02 -11.55 14.34
CA THR A 124 0.22 -10.51 15.35
C THR A 124 0.87 -9.31 14.68
N VAL A 125 0.19 -8.17 14.73
CA VAL A 125 0.69 -6.89 14.19
C VAL A 125 1.08 -5.98 15.35
N ILE A 126 2.38 -5.66 15.41
CA ILE A 126 2.97 -4.80 16.44
C ILE A 126 3.73 -3.64 15.82
N GLY A 127 3.87 -2.55 16.59
CA GLY A 127 4.63 -1.37 16.21
C GLY A 127 3.75 -0.13 16.07
N ARG A 128 4.35 0.96 15.60
CA ARG A 128 3.68 2.23 15.32
C ARG A 128 4.26 2.81 14.02
N THR A 129 3.41 3.28 13.12
CA THR A 129 3.87 4.06 11.96
C THR A 129 4.40 5.41 12.45
N PRO A 130 5.67 5.77 12.21
CA PRO A 130 6.19 7.07 12.61
C PRO A 130 5.45 8.19 11.89
N THR A 131 4.92 9.15 12.65
CA THR A 131 4.06 10.22 12.11
C THR A 131 4.82 11.39 11.51
N SER A 132 6.14 11.57 11.73
CA SER A 132 6.80 12.83 11.33
C SER A 132 8.26 12.82 10.88
N ARG A 133 9.00 11.69 10.81
CA ARG A 133 10.45 11.75 10.55
C ARG A 133 10.98 11.19 9.22
N TYR A 134 10.16 10.51 8.42
CA TYR A 134 10.63 9.98 7.12
C TYR A 134 10.53 11.00 5.96
N TRP A 135 9.61 11.96 6.03
CA TRP A 135 9.45 12.99 5.00
C TRP A 135 10.56 14.05 4.98
N SER A 136 11.25 14.29 6.10
CA SER A 136 12.32 15.30 6.20
C SER A 136 13.71 14.78 5.84
N GLN A 137 13.91 13.47 5.74
CA GLN A 137 15.23 12.87 5.49
C GLN A 137 15.36 12.18 4.12
N ALA A 138 14.25 11.87 3.45
CA ALA A 138 14.26 11.34 2.08
C ALA A 138 14.70 12.37 1.01
N GLY A 139 14.85 13.65 1.37
CA GLY A 139 15.31 14.71 0.47
C GLY A 139 16.83 14.88 0.34
N SER A 140 17.65 14.11 1.07
CA SER A 140 19.07 14.48 1.27
C SER A 140 20.11 13.52 0.67
N ARG A 141 19.73 12.55 -0.17
CA ARG A 141 20.70 11.58 -0.76
C ARG A 141 20.66 11.39 -2.28
N PHE A 142 19.96 12.25 -3.01
CA PHE A 142 20.09 12.31 -4.47
C PHE A 142 20.89 13.55 -4.88
N PRO A 143 21.88 13.44 -5.78
CA PRO A 143 22.53 14.62 -6.36
C PRO A 143 21.43 15.50 -6.98
N ARG A 144 21.45 16.80 -6.69
CA ARG A 144 20.51 17.80 -7.22
C ARG A 144 20.63 17.90 -8.75
N GLY A 145 20.03 16.96 -9.47
CA GLY A 145 19.56 17.16 -10.83
C GLY A 145 18.33 18.04 -10.78
N ARG A 146 18.32 19.14 -11.52
CA ARG A 146 17.22 20.11 -11.56
C ARG A 146 15.99 19.49 -12.23
N ASP A 147 15.12 18.87 -11.45
CA ASP A 147 13.76 18.54 -11.89
C ASP A 147 12.89 19.79 -11.84
N ARG A 148 12.64 20.38 -13.02
CA ARG A 148 11.85 21.61 -13.21
C ARG A 148 10.33 21.44 -12.98
N PHE A 149 9.91 20.35 -12.33
CA PHE A 149 8.49 19.99 -12.18
C PHE A 149 7.98 20.04 -10.72
N ALA A 150 8.80 20.56 -9.79
CA ALA A 150 8.44 20.77 -8.39
C ALA A 150 8.59 22.23 -7.95
N ASP A 151 8.19 23.19 -8.79
CA ASP A 151 8.03 24.58 -8.37
C ASP A 151 6.61 24.79 -7.80
N PRO A 152 6.46 25.11 -6.49
CA PRO A 152 5.15 25.40 -5.88
C PRO A 152 4.39 26.57 -6.53
N ARG A 153 5.06 27.39 -7.35
CA ARG A 153 4.43 28.48 -8.12
C ARG A 153 3.72 28.01 -9.40
N LEU A 154 3.92 26.75 -9.80
CA LEU A 154 3.30 26.14 -10.99
C LEU A 154 2.22 25.11 -10.64
N ALA A 155 1.87 24.95 -9.37
CA ALA A 155 0.70 24.18 -8.98
C ALA A 155 -0.57 24.87 -9.53
N PRO A 156 -1.44 24.17 -10.27
CA PRO A 156 -2.71 24.77 -10.69
C PRO A 156 -3.53 25.13 -9.44
N PRO A 157 -4.21 26.29 -9.42
CA PRO A 157 -5.05 26.66 -8.29
C PRO A 157 -6.16 25.62 -8.08
N PRO A 158 -6.62 25.41 -6.83
CA PRO A 158 -7.70 24.47 -6.55
C PRO A 158 -8.97 24.88 -7.33
N PRO A 159 -9.76 23.91 -7.83
CA PRO A 159 -10.98 24.24 -8.56
C PRO A 159 -11.97 24.96 -7.65
N TYR A 160 -12.42 26.14 -8.10
CA TYR A 160 -13.50 26.89 -7.46
C TYR A 160 -14.82 26.16 -7.70
N TRP A 161 -15.42 25.64 -6.63
CA TRP A 161 -16.81 25.18 -6.64
C TRP A 161 -17.67 26.27 -5.99
N GLY A 162 -18.33 27.07 -6.82
CA GLY A 162 -19.31 28.08 -6.39
C GLY A 162 -20.59 27.43 -5.88
N ARG A 163 -21.26 28.16 -4.98
CA ARG A 163 -22.44 27.80 -4.17
C ARG A 163 -23.50 26.91 -4.79
#